data_AF-A0A7Y6Y9T1-F1
#
_entry.id   AF-A0A7Y6Y9T1-F1
#
_cell.length_a   1.000
_cell.length_b   1.000
_cell.length_c   1.000
_cell.angle_alpha   90.00
_cell.angle_beta   90.00
_cell.angle_gamma   90.00
#
_symmetry.space_group_name_H-M   'P 1'
#
loop_
_entity.id
_entity.type
_entity.pdbx_description
1 polymer ?
#
loop_
_entity_poly.entity_id
_entity_poly.type
_entity_poly.pdbx_seq_one_letter_code
_entity_poly.pdbx_strand_id
1 'polypeptide(L)' 'MNDLTTAELGILVDVFDRAGVTADGSAEGTLRKVIEQAHAERLELESMDFDDCAGGACKL' A
#
# COMPACT_ATOMS: atom_id res chain seq x y z
N MET A 1 -0.87 5.34 14.26
CA MET A 1 -0.81 3.97 13.70
C MET A 1 0.68 3.73 13.45
N ASN A 2 1.26 2.61 13.91
CA ASN A 2 2.66 2.32 13.59
C ASN A 2 2.83 2.37 12.07
N ASP A 3 3.93 2.95 11.61
CA ASP A 3 4.28 2.97 10.19
C ASP A 3 4.61 1.52 9.79
N LEU A 4 3.65 0.84 9.17
CA LEU A 4 3.85 -0.49 8.62
C LEU A 4 4.65 -0.37 7.32
N THR A 5 5.63 -1.24 7.16
CA THR A 5 6.35 -1.40 5.90
C THR A 5 5.43 -1.99 4.83
N THR A 6 5.80 -1.83 3.55
CA THR A 6 5.06 -2.43 2.43
C THR A 6 4.91 -3.94 2.58
N ALA A 7 5.97 -4.63 3.02
CA ALA A 7 5.93 -6.06 3.27
C ALA A 7 4.94 -6.45 4.37
N GLU A 8 4.89 -5.71 5.48
CA GLU A 8 3.94 -5.95 6.57
C GLU A 8 2.49 -5.70 6.13
N LEU A 9 2.27 -4.65 5.33
CA LEU A 9 0.95 -4.38 4.73
C LEU A 9 0.52 -5.52 3.80
N GLY A 10 1.42 -6.04 2.96
CA GLY A 10 1.16 -7.20 2.12
C GLY A 10 0.78 -8.45 2.92
N ILE A 11 1.47 -8.72 4.03
CA ILE A 11 1.14 -9.84 4.94
C ILE A 11 -0.28 -9.67 5.51
N LEU A 12 -0.69 -8.44 5.85
CA LEU A 12 -2.04 -8.19 6.38
C LEU A 12 -3.12 -8.38 5.31
N VAL A 13 -2.88 -7.96 4.06
CA VAL A 13 -3.79 -8.26 2.94
C VAL A 13 -3.95 -9.78 2.77
N ASP A 14 -2.85 -10.54 2.77
CA ASP A 14 -2.87 -12.01 2.68
C ASP A 14 -3.62 -12.67 3.85
N VAL A 15 -3.61 -12.05 5.04
CA VAL A 15 -4.40 -12.53 6.19
C VAL A 15 -5.89 -12.37 5.91
N PHE A 16 -6.34 -11.23 5.38
CA PHE A 16 -7.75 -11.02 5.02
C PHE A 16 -8.21 -11.98 3.94
N ASP A 17 -7.37 -12.22 2.92
CA ASP A 17 -7.67 -13.18 1.85
C ASP A 17 -7.83 -14.61 2.38
N ARG A 18 -6.89 -15.07 3.22
CA ARG A 18 -6.98 -16.41 3.82
C ARG A 18 -8.15 -16.56 4.80
N ALA A 19 -8.53 -15.47 5.46
CA ALA A 19 -9.71 -15.43 6.33
C ALA A 19 -11.03 -15.38 5.55
N GLY A 20 -10.99 -15.17 4.23
CA GLY A 20 -12.18 -15.02 3.40
C GLY A 20 -12.95 -13.72 3.67
N VAL A 21 -12.30 -12.71 4.24
CA VAL A 21 -12.92 -11.42 4.54
C VAL A 21 -13.07 -10.65 3.24
N THR A 22 -14.31 -10.37 2.84
CA THR A 22 -14.56 -9.55 1.64
C THR A 22 -14.49 -8.07 1.96
N ALA A 23 -14.15 -7.24 0.97
CA ALA A 23 -14.13 -5.78 1.09
C ALA A 23 -15.56 -5.19 1.11
N ASP A 24 -16.37 -5.57 2.09
CA ASP A 24 -17.76 -5.15 2.28
C ASP A 24 -17.89 -4.01 3.32
N GLY A 25 -19.07 -3.85 3.93
CA GLY A 25 -19.35 -2.86 4.96
C GLY A 25 -19.16 -3.36 6.40
N SER A 26 -18.66 -4.58 6.60
CA SER A 26 -18.29 -5.09 7.93
C SER A 26 -17.09 -4.32 8.50
N ALA A 27 -16.80 -4.51 9.79
CA ALA A 27 -15.65 -3.89 10.42
C ALA A 27 -14.34 -4.39 9.79
N GLU A 28 -14.26 -5.70 9.55
CA GLU A 28 -13.12 -6.37 8.93
C GLU A 28 -12.96 -5.97 7.46
N GLY A 29 -14.07 -5.91 6.70
CA GLY A 29 -14.07 -5.46 5.30
C GLY A 29 -13.68 -3.99 5.14
N THR A 30 -14.08 -3.15 6.11
CA THR A 30 -13.66 -1.74 6.17
C THR A 30 -12.17 -1.63 6.47
N LEU A 31 -11.66 -2.40 7.43
CA LEU A 31 -10.23 -2.41 7.76
C LEU A 31 -9.39 -2.93 6.58
N ARG A 32 -9.85 -3.98 5.90
CA ARG A 32 -9.23 -4.52 4.68
C ARG A 32 -9.02 -3.42 3.65
N LYS A 33 -10.06 -2.62 3.34
CA LYS A 33 -9.97 -1.50 2.39
C LYS A 33 -8.90 -0.47 2.78
N VAL A 34 -8.82 -0.12 4.06
CA VAL A 34 -7.82 0.83 4.58
C VAL A 34 -6.40 0.28 4.38
N ILE A 35 -6.19 -1.01 4.67
CA ILE A 35 -4.89 -1.66 4.53
C ILE A 35 -4.49 -1.82 3.06
N GLU A 36 -5.43 -2.21 2.18
CA GLU A 36 -5.21 -2.30 0.73
C GLU A 36 -4.84 -0.94 0.14
N GLN A 37 -5.52 0.13 0.57
CA GLN A 37 -5.20 1.50 0.15
C GLN A 37 -3.79 1.90 0.61
N ALA A 38 -3.46 1.70 1.89
CA ALA A 38 -2.13 2.05 2.40
C ALA A 38 -1.01 1.24 1.71
N HIS A 39 -1.27 -0.03 1.39
CA HIS A 39 -0.33 -0.88 0.66
C HIS A 39 -0.08 -0.34 -0.75
N ALA A 40 -1.15 0.01 -1.48
CA ALA A 40 -1.05 0.59 -2.82
C ALA A 40 -0.28 1.92 -2.80
N GLU A 41 -0.61 2.82 -1.86
CA GLU A 41 0.08 4.11 -1.73
C GLU A 41 1.58 3.94 -1.48
N ARG A 42 1.99 2.97 -0.66
CA ARG A 42 3.42 2.68 -0.44
C ARG A 42 4.10 2.04 -1.64
N LEU A 43 3.43 1.10 -2.33
CA LEU A 43 3.96 0.52 -3.56
C LEU A 43 4.21 1.58 -4.62
N GLU A 44 3.27 2.52 -4.78
CA GLU A 44 3.45 3.65 -5.68
C GLU A 44 4.67 4.49 -5.27
N LEU A 45 4.80 4.85 -3.99
CA LEU A 45 5.96 5.61 -3.48
C LEU A 45 7.30 4.89 -3.63
N GLU A 46 7.33 3.56 -3.47
CA GLU A 46 8.54 2.76 -3.67
C GLU A 46 8.85 2.53 -5.15
N SER A 47 7.83 2.54 -6.01
CA SER A 47 7.95 2.46 -7.47
C SER A 47 8.25 3.81 -8.14
N MET A 48 8.14 4.92 -7.40
CA MET A 48 8.65 6.22 -7.83
C MET A 48 10.18 6.16 -7.87
N ASP A 49 10.70 5.59 -8.96
CA ASP A 49 12.12 5.66 -9.31
C ASP A 49 12.52 7.14 -9.42
N PHE A 50 13.49 7.54 -8.59
CA PHE A 50 14.14 8.86 -8.66
C PHE A 50 14.88 9.10 -10.00
N ASP A 51 14.86 8.14 -10.92
CA ASP A 51 15.47 8.24 -12.25
C ASP A 51 14.79 9.28 -13.16
N ASP A 52 13.52 9.62 -12.91
CA ASP A 52 12.85 10.69 -13.68
C ASP A 52 13.28 12.11 -13.27
N CYS A 53 14.11 12.23 -12.22
CA CYS A 53 14.76 13.49 -11.82
C CYS A 53 16.25 13.56 -12.20
N ALA A 54 16.89 12.42 -12.52
CA ALA A 54 18.28 12.37 -12.98
C ALA A 54 18.42 12.53 -14.52
N GLY A 55 17.29 12.53 -15.25
CA GLY A 55 17.18 12.74 -16.70
C GLY A 55 17.14 14.20 -17.18
N GLY A 56 17.82 15.13 -16.51
CA GLY A 56 18.23 16.39 -17.14
C GLY A 56 17.27 17.60 -17.15
N ALA A 57 16.29 17.69 -16.25
CA ALA A 57 15.39 18.86 -16.16
C ALA A 57 15.60 19.77 -14.93
N CYS A 58 16.61 19.54 -14.08
CA CYS A 58 17.04 20.52 -13.09
C CYS A 58 18.05 21.51 -13.70
N LYS A 59 17.52 22.45 -14.49
CA LYS A 59 18.12 23.77 -14.74
C LYS A 59 17.11 24.82 -14.31
N LEU A 60 17.21 25.23 -13.05
CA LEU A 60 16.82 26.55 -12.57
C LEU A 60 18.03 27.17 -11.89
#